data_AF-A0A418AND7-F1
#
_entry.id   AF-A0A418AND7-F1
#
_cell.length_a   1.000
_cell.length_b   1.000
_cell.length_c   1.000
_cell.angle_alpha   90.00
_cell.angle_beta   90.00
_cell.angle_gamma   90.00
#
_symmetry.space_group_name_H-M   'P 1'
#
loop_
_entity.id
_entity.type
_entity.pdbx_description
1 polymer ?
#
loop_
_entity_poly.entity_id
_entity_poly.type
_entity_poly.pdbx_seq_one_letter_code
_entity_poly.pdbx_strand_id
1 'polypeptide(L)'
;MIHHPDTIGQIGQLGGMACKLQITYKPIAVSEAAAVHAIEAASYPADEAASLAQIKMRLNVAGAYFLGGYEASHGHLVGFVNGTLAPRRELEDETMSRHDPNGRYLCIHSVVMDAAYRRQGLASAMLKAYVDRIVADQPHVEAILLLCKPYLVQFYVQAGFQVTRLSPVVHGKDAWLECVLDCVSARQLKIIQVDAFTSVHYEGNPAAIVPMTAKQFDAATDAWMQVVAQENNLSETAYVAPTSNPSTYRLRWFTPGQCSSRASRSCSCSVSSSGIWRILAMEVNLCGHGTLATAKVLFEDGYVSKSSTLDFETRYVLLLCLVLCQRARSLPRSRGLMVTTKGGDASGVDYVNRYFDPRAGVNEDPVTGSAHCVLAPYWAAILSKSSLVARQVSHRPGTLRLQVDTDQDRVILHGDAVITMRGVVV
;
A
#
# COMPACT_ATOMS: atom_id res chain seq x y z
N MET A 1 20.96 27.85 3.39
CA MET A 1 22.20 28.32 4.06
C MET A 1 22.44 27.38 5.23
N ILE A 2 23.58 26.69 5.26
CA ILE A 2 23.93 25.70 6.29
C ILE A 2 24.46 26.46 7.50
N HIS A 3 23.89 26.23 8.69
CA HIS A 3 24.58 26.41 9.97
C HIS A 3 23.95 25.53 11.07
N HIS A 4 24.82 24.91 11.85
CA HIS A 4 24.65 24.18 13.11
C HIS A 4 25.75 24.74 14.05
N PRO A 5 25.79 24.49 15.37
CA PRO A 5 24.76 24.28 16.42
C PRO A 5 24.90 25.29 17.59
N ASP A 6 24.11 25.06 18.65
CA ASP A 6 24.28 25.51 20.06
C ASP A 6 23.68 26.86 20.49
N THR A 7 22.45 26.81 21.04
CA THR A 7 22.19 27.33 22.39
C THR A 7 20.98 26.62 23.01
N ILE A 8 21.22 26.01 24.17
CA ILE A 8 20.26 25.38 25.07
C ILE A 8 19.40 26.47 25.73
N GLY A 9 18.08 26.35 25.64
CA GLY A 9 17.11 27.15 26.38
C GLY A 9 15.90 26.29 26.75
N GLN A 10 15.88 25.80 27.99
CA GLN A 10 14.79 25.02 28.58
C GLN A 10 13.49 25.85 28.66
N ILE A 11 12.42 25.36 28.03
CA ILE A 11 11.05 25.60 28.49
C ILE A 11 10.37 24.23 28.54
N GLY A 12 9.99 23.83 29.74
CA GLY A 12 9.34 22.55 29.98
C GLY A 12 7.92 22.51 29.43
N GLN A 13 7.61 21.43 28.73
CA GLN A 13 6.28 20.84 28.76
C GLN A 13 6.41 19.33 28.95
N LEU A 14 5.82 18.89 30.07
CA LEU A 14 5.58 17.51 30.44
C LEU A 14 4.72 16.83 29.37
N GLY A 15 5.32 15.90 28.65
CA GLY A 15 4.65 14.91 27.83
C GLY A 15 5.53 13.68 27.80
N GLY A 16 5.43 12.84 28.83
CA GLY A 16 6.17 11.57 28.87
C GLY A 16 5.83 10.75 27.62
N MET A 17 6.78 10.64 26.68
CA MET A 17 6.73 9.60 25.67
C MET A 17 6.85 8.28 26.44
N ALA A 18 5.72 7.65 26.72
CA ALA A 18 5.69 6.25 27.07
C ALA A 18 6.46 5.53 25.95
N CYS A 19 7.61 4.92 26.29
CA CYS A 19 8.36 4.10 25.37
C CYS A 19 7.39 3.00 24.90
N LYS A 20 6.88 3.10 23.67
CA LYS A 20 5.99 2.08 23.12
C LYS A 20 6.77 0.78 23.14
N LEU A 21 6.23 -0.21 23.84
CA LEU A 21 6.78 -1.55 23.89
C LEU A 21 7.01 -2.05 22.45
N GLN A 22 8.27 -2.31 22.09
CA GLN A 22 8.63 -2.77 20.76
C GLN A 22 8.72 -4.29 20.75
N ILE A 23 7.93 -4.93 19.89
CA ILE A 23 7.94 -6.37 19.66
C ILE A 23 8.57 -6.65 18.31
N THR A 24 9.51 -7.59 18.29
CA THR A 24 10.12 -8.13 17.06
C THR A 24 9.58 -9.53 16.82
N TYR A 25 9.38 -9.91 15.55
CA TYR A 25 8.83 -11.21 15.18
C TYR A 25 9.88 -12.06 14.48
N LYS A 26 10.12 -13.28 14.96
CA LYS A 26 11.10 -14.21 14.37
C LYS A 26 10.67 -15.68 14.51
N PRO A 27 11.21 -16.61 13.70
CA PRO A 27 11.02 -18.05 13.93
C PRO A 27 11.45 -18.46 15.34
N ILE A 28 10.75 -19.42 15.93
CA ILE A 28 11.06 -19.98 17.25
C ILE A 28 12.00 -21.17 17.09
N ALA A 29 13.08 -21.21 17.87
CA ALA A 29 13.99 -22.35 17.89
C ALA A 29 13.44 -23.51 18.73
N VAL A 30 13.83 -24.75 18.40
CA VAL A 30 13.43 -25.95 19.16
C VAL A 30 13.88 -25.86 20.62
N SER A 31 15.00 -25.20 20.91
CA SER A 31 15.50 -24.95 22.27
C SER A 31 14.56 -24.09 23.12
N GLU A 32 13.68 -23.31 22.50
CA GLU A 32 12.72 -22.42 23.17
C GLU A 32 11.38 -23.12 23.48
N ALA A 33 11.22 -24.40 23.15
CA ALA A 33 9.96 -25.15 23.33
C ALA A 33 9.42 -25.10 24.77
N ALA A 34 10.29 -25.06 25.78
CA ALA A 34 9.89 -24.96 27.17
C ALA A 34 9.22 -23.60 27.49
N ALA A 35 9.74 -22.51 26.92
CA ALA A 35 9.16 -21.18 27.07
C ALA A 35 7.81 -21.07 26.36
N VAL A 36 7.72 -21.63 25.14
CA VAL A 36 6.45 -21.73 24.38
C VAL A 36 5.39 -22.50 25.19
N HIS A 37 5.77 -23.65 25.75
CA HIS A 37 4.85 -24.46 26.56
C HIS A 37 4.39 -23.75 27.83
N ALA A 38 5.29 -23.02 28.52
CA ALA A 38 4.91 -22.25 29.70
C ALA A 38 3.83 -21.20 29.38
N ILE A 39 3.99 -20.48 28.27
CA ILE A 39 3.02 -19.48 27.81
C ILE A 39 1.69 -20.15 27.37
N GLU A 40 1.76 -21.29 26.66
CA GLU A 40 0.58 -22.08 26.26
C GLU A 40 -0.23 -22.55 27.48
N ALA A 41 0.43 -23.21 28.43
CA ALA A 41 -0.20 -23.79 29.61
C ALA A 41 -0.80 -22.72 30.56
N ALA A 42 -0.23 -21.51 30.57
CA ALA A 42 -0.79 -20.38 31.29
C ALA A 42 -2.00 -19.73 30.57
N SER A 43 -2.25 -20.09 29.31
CA SER A 43 -3.23 -19.42 28.44
C SER A 43 -4.47 -20.24 28.14
N TYR A 44 -4.38 -21.56 28.22
CA TYR A 44 -5.48 -22.48 27.99
C TYR A 44 -5.75 -23.37 29.21
N PRO A 45 -7.00 -23.84 29.39
CA PRO A 45 -7.31 -24.96 30.29
C PRO A 45 -6.43 -26.19 29.99
N ALA A 46 -6.18 -27.02 31.01
CA ALA A 46 -5.26 -28.16 30.88
C ALA A 46 -5.68 -29.20 29.82
N ASP A 47 -6.98 -29.28 29.51
CA ASP A 47 -7.57 -30.13 28.47
C ASP A 47 -7.51 -29.52 27.06
N GLU A 48 -7.30 -28.20 26.94
CA GLU A 48 -7.13 -27.48 25.67
C GLU A 48 -5.64 -27.22 25.35
N ALA A 49 -4.77 -27.11 26.37
CA ALA A 49 -3.36 -26.73 26.21
C ALA A 49 -2.51 -27.85 25.60
N ALA A 50 -1.64 -27.50 24.64
CA ALA A 50 -0.67 -28.45 24.11
C ALA A 50 0.41 -28.82 25.15
N SER A 51 0.67 -30.12 25.31
CA SER A 51 1.77 -30.64 26.12
C SER A 51 3.13 -30.22 25.56
N LEU A 52 4.16 -30.18 26.40
CA LEU A 52 5.54 -29.90 25.98
C LEU A 52 6.01 -30.87 24.88
N ALA A 53 5.59 -32.13 24.95
CA ALA A 53 5.93 -33.13 23.93
C ALA A 53 5.31 -32.79 22.57
N GLN A 54 4.04 -32.37 22.54
CA GLN A 54 3.37 -31.91 21.32
C GLN A 54 4.03 -30.65 20.74
N ILE A 55 4.38 -29.67 21.58
CA ILE A 55 5.07 -28.45 21.14
C ILE A 55 6.44 -28.78 20.55
N LYS A 56 7.24 -29.61 21.21
CA LYS A 56 8.54 -30.07 20.67
C LYS A 56 8.37 -30.81 19.36
N MET A 57 7.40 -31.72 19.27
CA MET A 57 7.12 -32.47 18.05
C MET A 57 6.77 -31.51 16.90
N ARG A 58 5.82 -30.59 17.11
CA ARG A 58 5.41 -29.58 16.13
C ARG A 58 6.55 -28.66 15.71
N LEU A 59 7.39 -28.20 16.64
CA LEU A 59 8.57 -27.39 16.30
C LEU A 59 9.56 -28.14 15.40
N ASN A 60 9.77 -29.44 15.63
CA ASN A 60 10.68 -30.25 14.82
C ASN A 60 10.16 -30.50 13.40
N VAL A 61 8.86 -30.75 13.24
CA VAL A 61 8.27 -31.14 11.95
C VAL A 61 7.66 -29.97 11.18
N ALA A 62 7.21 -28.92 11.88
CA ALA A 62 6.43 -27.81 11.36
C ALA A 62 6.98 -26.43 11.79
N GLY A 63 8.26 -26.34 12.19
CA GLY A 63 8.87 -25.11 12.71
C GLY A 63 8.78 -23.90 11.78
N ALA A 64 8.65 -24.10 10.46
CA ALA A 64 8.42 -23.04 9.48
C ALA A 64 7.12 -22.24 9.75
N TYR A 65 6.16 -22.86 10.43
CA TYR A 65 4.83 -22.32 10.76
C TYR A 65 4.74 -21.83 12.21
N PHE A 66 5.88 -21.65 12.89
CA PHE A 66 6.00 -21.01 14.19
C PHE A 66 6.54 -19.59 14.04
N LEU A 67 5.91 -18.65 14.73
CA LEU A 67 6.38 -17.27 14.86
C LEU A 67 6.28 -16.84 16.32
N GLY A 68 7.38 -16.36 16.88
CA GLY A 68 7.43 -15.79 18.22
C GLY A 68 7.47 -14.27 18.16
N GLY A 69 6.77 -13.62 19.09
CA GLY A 69 6.91 -12.21 19.41
C GLY A 69 7.89 -12.04 20.57
N TYR A 70 8.89 -11.19 20.39
CA TYR A 70 9.97 -10.96 21.34
C TYR A 70 10.06 -9.50 21.74
N GLU A 71 10.12 -9.22 23.04
CA GLU A 71 10.36 -7.87 23.55
C GLU A 71 11.77 -7.42 23.15
N ALA A 72 11.86 -6.31 22.42
CA ALA A 72 13.11 -5.86 21.79
C ALA A 72 14.24 -5.55 22.79
N SER A 73 13.90 -5.14 24.01
CA SER A 73 14.88 -4.74 25.04
C SER A 73 15.69 -5.91 25.58
N HIS A 74 15.09 -7.08 25.75
CA HIS A 74 15.75 -8.23 26.41
C HIS A 74 15.69 -9.52 25.59
N GLY A 75 15.00 -9.52 24.44
CA GLY A 75 14.82 -10.70 23.60
C GLY A 75 13.96 -11.79 24.25
N HIS A 76 13.10 -11.42 25.21
CA HIS A 76 12.21 -12.33 25.90
C HIS A 76 10.99 -12.68 25.03
N LEU A 77 10.62 -13.96 24.97
CA LEU A 77 9.42 -14.43 24.24
C LEU A 77 8.16 -14.01 25.00
N VAL A 78 7.31 -13.19 24.37
CA VAL A 78 6.10 -12.63 24.99
C VAL A 78 4.80 -13.17 24.37
N GLY A 79 4.91 -13.96 23.31
CA GLY A 79 3.77 -14.57 22.62
C GLY A 79 4.21 -15.34 21.39
N PHE A 80 3.31 -16.16 20.85
CA PHE A 80 3.58 -16.94 19.64
C PHE A 80 2.32 -17.30 18.87
N VAL A 81 2.53 -17.67 17.61
CA VAL A 81 1.57 -18.37 16.75
C VAL A 81 2.21 -19.67 16.28
N ASN A 82 1.44 -20.76 16.30
CA ASN A 82 1.88 -22.03 15.72
C ASN A 82 0.79 -22.71 14.89
N GLY A 83 1.22 -23.53 13.94
CA GLY A 83 0.33 -24.33 13.12
C GLY A 83 1.00 -25.55 12.51
N THR A 84 0.19 -26.41 11.88
CA THR A 84 0.66 -27.53 11.05
C THR A 84 -0.08 -27.54 9.72
N LEU A 85 0.60 -28.01 8.68
CA LEU A 85 -0.05 -28.32 7.42
C LEU A 85 -0.95 -29.55 7.50
N ALA A 86 -2.08 -29.47 6.81
CA ALA A 86 -3.06 -30.53 6.63
C ALA A 86 -3.31 -30.78 5.12
N PRO A 87 -3.61 -32.03 4.73
CA PRO A 87 -3.89 -32.40 3.34
C PRO A 87 -5.30 -32.00 2.89
N ARG A 88 -6.22 -31.81 3.83
CA ARG A 88 -7.64 -31.51 3.59
C ARG A 88 -8.02 -30.20 4.28
N ARG A 89 -9.08 -29.57 3.78
CA ARG A 89 -9.54 -28.25 4.26
C ARG A 89 -10.39 -28.37 5.53
N GLU A 90 -10.99 -29.53 5.77
CA GLU A 90 -11.84 -29.76 6.94
C GLU A 90 -11.00 -29.86 8.23
N LEU A 91 -11.43 -29.12 9.26
CA LEU A 91 -10.87 -29.20 10.60
C LEU A 91 -11.53 -30.36 11.36
N GLU A 92 -10.85 -31.50 11.38
CA GLU A 92 -11.20 -32.73 12.09
C GLU A 92 -10.07 -33.07 13.06
N ASP A 93 -10.34 -33.82 14.14
CA ASP A 93 -9.29 -34.20 15.11
C ASP A 93 -8.09 -34.87 14.43
N GLU A 94 -8.33 -35.69 13.41
CA GLU A 94 -7.26 -36.34 12.65
C GLU A 94 -6.40 -35.31 11.88
N THR A 95 -7.03 -34.37 11.18
CA THR A 95 -6.33 -33.38 10.34
C THR A 95 -5.58 -32.34 11.18
N MET A 96 -6.04 -32.06 12.39
CA MET A 96 -5.36 -31.15 13.33
C MET A 96 -4.24 -31.82 14.15
N SER A 97 -4.23 -33.15 14.24
CA SER A 97 -3.28 -33.88 15.11
C SER A 97 -1.89 -34.11 14.48
N ARG A 98 -1.77 -34.03 13.16
CA ARG A 98 -0.54 -34.38 12.41
C ARG A 98 -0.07 -33.23 11.52
N HIS A 99 1.21 -33.29 11.16
CA HIS A 99 1.79 -32.44 10.14
C HIS A 99 1.95 -33.23 8.85
N ASP A 100 1.38 -32.71 7.76
CA ASP A 100 1.63 -33.21 6.41
C ASP A 100 2.55 -32.25 5.66
N PRO A 101 3.82 -32.60 5.39
CA PRO A 101 4.74 -31.75 4.64
C PRO A 101 4.24 -31.35 3.23
N ASN A 102 3.33 -32.13 2.65
CA ASN A 102 2.71 -31.87 1.33
C ASN A 102 1.32 -31.21 1.45
N GLY A 103 0.86 -30.94 2.67
CA GLY A 103 -0.43 -30.31 2.91
C GLY A 103 -0.52 -28.91 2.31
N ARG A 104 -1.70 -28.54 1.84
CA ARG A 104 -1.98 -27.22 1.23
C ARG A 104 -2.74 -26.29 2.17
N TYR A 105 -3.17 -26.77 3.33
CA TYR A 105 -3.93 -26.00 4.30
C TYR A 105 -3.17 -25.86 5.60
N LEU A 106 -3.01 -24.65 6.11
CA LEU A 106 -2.31 -24.39 7.36
C LEU A 106 -3.30 -24.26 8.51
N CYS A 107 -3.31 -25.22 9.44
CA CYS A 107 -4.14 -25.18 10.64
C CYS A 107 -3.38 -24.49 11.77
N ILE A 108 -3.84 -23.32 12.21
CA ILE A 108 -3.31 -22.66 13.41
C ILE A 108 -3.88 -23.36 14.65
N HIS A 109 -3.00 -23.76 15.55
CA HIS A 109 -3.37 -24.42 16.81
C HIS A 109 -3.44 -23.44 17.97
N SER A 110 -2.54 -22.45 18.01
CA SER A 110 -2.50 -21.50 19.13
C SER A 110 -2.07 -20.11 18.64
N VAL A 111 -2.78 -19.08 19.10
CA VAL A 111 -2.37 -17.67 19.04
C VAL A 111 -2.37 -17.15 20.47
N VAL A 112 -1.18 -16.93 21.03
CA VAL A 112 -1.04 -16.71 22.47
C VAL A 112 -0.16 -15.51 22.77
N MET A 113 -0.58 -14.71 23.73
CA MET A 113 0.24 -13.69 24.38
C MET A 113 0.33 -13.99 25.87
N ASP A 114 1.53 -13.80 26.43
CA ASP A 114 1.73 -13.76 27.87
C ASP A 114 0.78 -12.74 28.51
N ALA A 115 0.25 -13.08 29.70
CA ALA A 115 -0.77 -12.31 30.38
C ALA A 115 -0.39 -10.84 30.61
N ALA A 116 0.89 -10.55 30.85
CA ALA A 116 1.39 -9.18 31.05
C ALA A 116 1.31 -8.31 29.78
N TYR A 117 1.25 -8.94 28.60
CA TYR A 117 1.29 -8.29 27.30
C TYR A 117 -0.07 -8.26 26.57
N ARG A 118 -1.14 -8.75 27.23
CA ARG A 118 -2.51 -8.76 26.66
C ARG A 118 -3.15 -7.37 26.69
N ARG A 119 -4.19 -7.19 25.87
CA ARG A 119 -5.00 -5.95 25.75
C ARG A 119 -4.23 -4.70 25.31
N GLN A 120 -3.08 -4.88 24.67
CA GLN A 120 -2.24 -3.80 24.12
C GLN A 120 -2.18 -3.81 22.58
N GLY A 121 -3.04 -4.59 21.91
CA GLY A 121 -3.05 -4.74 20.45
C GLY A 121 -1.92 -5.63 19.88
N LEU A 122 -1.02 -6.13 20.73
CA LEU A 122 0.16 -6.92 20.32
C LEU A 122 -0.21 -8.26 19.65
N ALA A 123 -1.26 -8.94 20.13
CA ALA A 123 -1.74 -10.18 19.50
C ALA A 123 -2.20 -9.96 18.05
N SER A 124 -2.90 -8.85 17.79
CA SER A 124 -3.39 -8.50 16.45
C SER A 124 -2.21 -8.18 15.53
N ALA A 125 -1.23 -7.43 16.02
CA ALA A 125 0.00 -7.13 15.27
C ALA A 125 0.80 -8.41 14.96
N MET A 126 0.92 -9.33 15.91
CA MET A 126 1.61 -10.61 15.72
C MET A 126 0.86 -11.52 14.73
N LEU A 127 -0.46 -11.65 14.85
CA LEU A 127 -1.26 -12.45 13.93
C LEU A 127 -1.19 -11.88 12.50
N LYS A 128 -1.25 -10.55 12.35
CA LYS A 128 -1.06 -9.92 11.05
C LYS A 128 0.32 -10.23 10.46
N ALA A 129 1.39 -10.07 11.26
CA ALA A 129 2.75 -10.40 10.83
C ALA A 129 2.91 -11.89 10.45
N TYR A 130 2.22 -12.78 11.16
CA TYR A 130 2.16 -14.22 10.84
C TYR A 130 1.50 -14.46 9.49
N VAL A 131 0.30 -13.93 9.28
CA VAL A 131 -0.44 -14.06 8.02
C VAL A 131 0.39 -13.52 6.85
N ASP A 132 0.92 -12.29 6.99
CA ASP A 132 1.74 -11.65 5.95
C ASP A 132 2.94 -12.52 5.57
N ARG A 133 3.61 -13.12 6.55
CA ARG A 133 4.72 -14.06 6.33
C ARG A 133 4.29 -15.34 5.61
N ILE A 134 3.19 -15.98 6.04
CA ILE A 134 2.70 -17.21 5.39
C ILE A 134 2.30 -16.93 3.93
N VAL A 135 1.56 -15.87 3.69
CA VAL A 135 1.12 -15.45 2.35
C VAL A 135 2.33 -15.18 1.45
N ALA A 136 3.36 -14.51 1.96
CA ALA A 136 4.54 -14.13 1.19
C ALA A 136 5.55 -15.26 0.97
N ASP A 137 5.74 -16.15 1.95
CA ASP A 137 6.86 -17.10 1.97
C ASP A 137 6.46 -18.56 1.77
N GLN A 138 5.16 -18.90 1.86
CA GLN A 138 4.66 -20.27 1.73
C GLN A 138 3.65 -20.38 0.57
N PRO A 139 4.09 -20.29 -0.70
CA PRO A 139 3.19 -20.20 -1.86
C PRO A 139 2.29 -21.43 -2.06
N HIS A 140 2.68 -22.60 -1.55
CA HIS A 140 1.88 -23.83 -1.61
C HIS A 140 0.68 -23.83 -0.67
N VAL A 141 0.68 -22.97 0.36
CA VAL A 141 -0.45 -22.85 1.30
C VAL A 141 -1.60 -22.12 0.61
N GLU A 142 -2.71 -22.80 0.40
CA GLU A 142 -3.92 -22.23 -0.22
C GLU A 142 -4.79 -21.49 0.79
N ALA A 143 -4.86 -21.95 2.03
CA ALA A 143 -5.63 -21.28 3.07
C ALA A 143 -5.06 -21.51 4.47
N ILE A 144 -5.30 -20.55 5.37
CA ILE A 144 -5.07 -20.65 6.81
C ILE A 144 -6.40 -20.92 7.50
N LEU A 145 -6.43 -21.93 8.35
CA LEU A 145 -7.61 -22.45 9.04
C LEU A 145 -7.41 -22.34 10.55
N LEU A 146 -8.46 -22.03 11.29
CA LEU A 146 -8.43 -22.09 12.75
C LEU A 146 -9.82 -22.30 13.35
N LEU A 147 -9.82 -22.82 14.57
CA LEU A 147 -10.99 -22.84 15.44
C LEU A 147 -11.01 -21.56 16.30
N CYS A 148 -12.18 -20.94 16.40
CA CYS A 148 -12.38 -19.67 17.06
C CYS A 148 -13.57 -19.73 18.03
N LYS A 149 -13.38 -19.29 19.28
CA LYS A 149 -14.48 -19.06 20.22
C LYS A 149 -15.29 -17.84 19.76
N PRO A 150 -16.64 -17.82 19.87
CA PRO A 150 -17.47 -16.74 19.35
C PRO A 150 -17.04 -15.31 19.74
N TYR A 151 -16.53 -15.12 20.97
CA TYR A 151 -16.06 -13.82 21.45
C TYR A 151 -14.75 -13.33 20.80
N LEU A 152 -14.01 -14.21 20.11
CA LEU A 152 -12.77 -13.89 19.38
C LEU A 152 -13.00 -13.67 17.87
N VAL A 153 -14.22 -13.82 17.35
CA VAL A 153 -14.49 -13.70 15.91
C VAL A 153 -13.99 -12.36 15.36
N GLN A 154 -14.29 -11.25 16.03
CA GLN A 154 -13.87 -9.92 15.59
C GLN A 154 -12.34 -9.77 15.55
N PHE A 155 -11.63 -10.42 16.47
CA PHE A 155 -10.16 -10.40 16.49
C PHE A 155 -9.57 -11.06 15.22
N TYR A 156 -10.12 -12.21 14.79
CA TYR A 156 -9.66 -12.89 13.59
C TYR A 156 -10.17 -12.23 12.30
N VAL A 157 -11.40 -11.71 12.28
CA VAL A 157 -11.93 -10.97 11.12
C VAL A 157 -11.10 -9.73 10.82
N GLN A 158 -10.65 -9.01 11.85
CA GLN A 158 -9.71 -7.89 11.69
C GLN A 158 -8.35 -8.30 11.10
N ALA A 159 -7.96 -9.58 11.25
CA ALA A 159 -6.76 -10.15 10.64
C ALA A 159 -7.00 -10.76 9.25
N GLY A 160 -8.20 -10.60 8.67
CA GLY A 160 -8.55 -11.06 7.32
C GLY A 160 -9.21 -12.43 7.24
N PHE A 161 -9.55 -13.05 8.37
CA PHE A 161 -10.28 -14.32 8.37
C PHE A 161 -11.78 -14.11 8.15
N GLN A 162 -12.44 -15.14 7.63
CA GLN A 162 -13.89 -15.22 7.49
C GLN A 162 -14.43 -16.42 8.26
N VAL A 163 -15.55 -16.23 8.96
CA VAL A 163 -16.26 -17.35 9.62
C VAL A 163 -16.97 -18.16 8.55
N THR A 164 -16.79 -19.47 8.57
CA THR A 164 -17.37 -20.38 7.57
C THR A 164 -18.58 -21.13 8.11
N ARG A 165 -18.45 -21.76 9.28
CA ARG A 165 -19.49 -22.58 9.91
C ARG A 165 -19.24 -22.78 11.40
N LEU A 166 -20.23 -23.35 12.08
CA LEU A 166 -20.04 -23.98 13.38
C LEU A 166 -19.20 -25.25 13.21
N SER A 167 -18.19 -25.41 14.04
CA SER A 167 -17.28 -26.57 14.02
C SER A 167 -18.01 -27.82 14.54
N PRO A 168 -17.86 -28.98 13.88
CA PRO A 168 -18.27 -30.26 14.45
C PRO A 168 -17.35 -30.70 15.59
N VAL A 169 -16.13 -30.16 15.65
CA VAL A 169 -15.16 -30.46 16.72
C VAL A 169 -15.50 -29.62 17.94
N VAL A 170 -15.72 -30.32 19.06
CA VAL A 170 -16.00 -29.70 20.37
C VAL A 170 -14.81 -29.97 21.29
N HIS A 171 -14.06 -28.92 21.61
CA HIS A 171 -13.08 -28.95 22.70
C HIS A 171 -13.71 -28.24 23.92
N GLY A 172 -13.86 -28.95 25.03
CA GLY A 172 -14.51 -28.42 26.23
C GLY A 172 -16.04 -28.33 26.13
N LYS A 173 -16.63 -27.30 26.74
CA LYS A 173 -18.09 -27.13 26.85
C LYS A 173 -18.69 -26.15 25.84
N ASP A 174 -17.86 -25.32 25.22
CA ASP A 174 -18.30 -24.23 24.37
C ASP A 174 -18.30 -24.63 22.89
N ALA A 175 -19.19 -24.00 22.12
CA ALA A 175 -19.26 -24.19 20.68
C ALA A 175 -18.11 -23.42 19.99
N TRP A 176 -17.48 -24.04 18.99
CA TRP A 176 -16.39 -23.46 18.23
C TRP A 176 -16.84 -23.10 16.81
N LEU A 177 -16.25 -22.05 16.24
CA LEU A 177 -16.46 -21.63 14.86
C LEU A 177 -15.21 -21.94 14.04
N GLU A 178 -15.39 -22.36 12.79
CA GLU A 178 -14.30 -22.51 11.84
C GLU A 178 -14.08 -21.19 11.08
N CYS A 179 -12.84 -20.69 11.11
CA CYS A 179 -12.42 -19.50 10.39
C CYS A 179 -11.42 -19.85 9.28
N VAL A 180 -11.51 -19.17 8.14
CA VAL A 180 -10.59 -19.34 7.01
C VAL A 180 -10.04 -18.01 6.51
N LEU A 181 -8.77 -17.99 6.14
CA LEU A 181 -8.15 -16.96 5.32
C LEU A 181 -7.68 -17.61 4.02
N ASP A 182 -8.19 -17.13 2.89
CA ASP A 182 -7.78 -17.59 1.56
C ASP A 182 -6.46 -16.93 1.16
N CYS A 183 -5.38 -17.72 1.15
CA CYS A 183 -4.06 -17.24 0.78
C CYS A 183 -3.90 -17.04 -0.72
N VAL A 184 -4.66 -17.75 -1.56
CA VAL A 184 -4.63 -17.54 -3.01
C VAL A 184 -5.16 -16.14 -3.32
N SER A 185 -6.31 -15.80 -2.78
CA SER A 185 -6.90 -14.46 -2.89
C SER A 185 -6.02 -13.40 -2.23
N ALA A 186 -5.42 -13.67 -1.06
CA ALA A 186 -4.54 -12.72 -0.38
C ALA A 186 -3.22 -12.43 -1.13
N ARG A 187 -2.78 -13.30 -2.05
CA ARG A 187 -1.60 -13.08 -2.89
C ARG A 187 -1.88 -12.25 -4.13
N GLN A 188 -3.14 -12.11 -4.54
CA GLN A 188 -3.50 -11.35 -5.73
C GLN A 188 -3.17 -9.87 -5.54
N LEU A 189 -2.58 -9.27 -6.57
CA LEU A 189 -2.28 -7.84 -6.56
C LEU A 189 -3.57 -7.07 -6.78
N LYS A 190 -3.89 -6.17 -5.86
CA LYS A 190 -5.04 -5.28 -6.01
C LYS A 190 -4.74 -4.25 -7.10
N ILE A 191 -5.76 -3.88 -7.85
CA ILE A 191 -5.76 -2.71 -8.74
C ILE A 191 -6.97 -1.85 -8.43
N ILE A 192 -6.74 -0.55 -8.24
CA ILE A 192 -7.75 0.39 -7.77
C ILE A 192 -7.77 1.57 -8.74
N GLN A 193 -8.90 1.83 -9.38
CA GLN A 193 -9.05 3.00 -10.24
C GLN A 193 -9.54 4.19 -9.44
N VAL A 194 -8.93 5.34 -9.68
CA VAL A 194 -9.18 6.59 -8.96
C VAL A 194 -9.22 7.72 -9.95
N ASP A 195 -10.22 8.58 -9.83
CA ASP A 195 -10.27 9.84 -10.54
C ASP A 195 -9.70 10.94 -9.65
N ALA A 196 -8.59 11.54 -10.07
CA ALA A 196 -7.91 12.60 -9.35
C ALA A 196 -8.36 14.00 -9.78
N PHE A 197 -8.21 14.97 -8.88
CA PHE A 197 -8.66 16.36 -9.02
C PHE A 197 -10.18 16.53 -9.17
N THR A 198 -10.95 15.61 -8.59
CA THR A 198 -12.41 15.66 -8.56
C THR A 198 -12.97 14.99 -7.31
N SER A 199 -14.17 15.42 -6.90
CA SER A 199 -15.02 14.74 -5.91
C SER A 199 -16.22 14.04 -6.56
N VAL A 200 -16.36 14.12 -7.88
CA VAL A 200 -17.44 13.54 -8.67
C VAL A 200 -16.89 12.37 -9.48
N HIS A 201 -17.52 11.20 -9.35
CA HIS A 201 -17.16 10.02 -10.14
C HIS A 201 -17.20 10.31 -11.64
N TYR A 202 -16.24 9.76 -12.39
CA TYR A 202 -16.14 9.86 -13.84
C TYR A 202 -15.75 11.24 -14.38
N GLU A 203 -15.46 12.21 -13.51
CA GLU A 203 -14.76 13.45 -13.84
C GLU A 203 -13.26 13.31 -13.55
N GLY A 204 -12.47 14.39 -13.60
CA GLY A 204 -11.06 14.37 -13.24
C GLY A 204 -10.16 13.50 -14.13
N ASN A 205 -8.94 13.24 -13.64
CA ASN A 205 -7.94 12.46 -14.37
C ASN A 205 -7.85 11.03 -13.81
N PRO A 206 -8.19 9.99 -14.59
CA PRO A 206 -8.20 8.62 -14.12
C PRO A 206 -6.79 8.02 -14.01
N ALA A 207 -6.52 7.35 -12.90
CA ALA A 207 -5.30 6.55 -12.69
C ALA A 207 -5.63 5.19 -12.06
N ALA A 208 -4.88 4.17 -12.44
CA ALA A 208 -4.88 2.87 -11.77
C ALA A 208 -3.76 2.81 -10.73
N ILE A 209 -4.07 2.36 -9.52
CA ILE A 209 -3.11 2.22 -8.42
C ILE A 209 -2.98 0.74 -8.08
N VAL A 210 -1.74 0.24 -8.10
CA VAL A 210 -1.39 -1.14 -7.74
C VAL A 210 -0.55 -1.10 -6.46
N PRO A 211 -1.18 -1.22 -5.27
CA PRO A 211 -0.46 -1.33 -4.01
C PRO A 211 0.18 -2.72 -3.88
N MET A 212 1.46 -2.73 -3.53
CA MET A 212 2.30 -3.93 -3.47
C MET A 212 3.01 -4.02 -2.12
N THR A 213 3.35 -5.23 -1.69
CA THR A 213 4.37 -5.42 -0.65
C THR A 213 5.75 -5.04 -1.20
N ALA A 214 6.71 -4.76 -0.31
CA ALA A 214 8.09 -4.49 -0.72
C ALA A 214 8.67 -5.63 -1.56
N LYS A 215 8.43 -6.89 -1.15
CA LYS A 215 8.86 -8.10 -1.87
C LYS A 215 8.25 -8.22 -3.27
N GLN A 216 6.94 -7.96 -3.42
CA GLN A 216 6.28 -7.98 -4.72
C GLN A 216 6.83 -6.88 -5.64
N PHE A 217 7.07 -5.69 -5.09
CA PHE A 217 7.61 -4.56 -5.85
C PHE A 217 9.05 -4.83 -6.33
N ASP A 218 9.87 -5.46 -5.49
CA ASP A 218 11.25 -5.83 -5.82
C ASP A 218 11.32 -6.95 -6.87
N ALA A 219 10.35 -7.86 -6.85
CA ALA A 219 10.25 -8.96 -7.82
C ALA A 219 9.63 -8.53 -9.16
N ALA A 220 8.90 -7.42 -9.20
CA ALA A 220 8.21 -6.95 -10.38
C ALA A 220 9.18 -6.35 -11.41
N THR A 221 9.13 -6.85 -12.63
CA THR A 221 9.97 -6.36 -13.73
C THR A 221 9.34 -5.15 -14.42
N ASP A 222 10.16 -4.28 -14.99
CA ASP A 222 9.70 -3.16 -15.81
C ASP A 222 8.78 -3.66 -16.94
N ALA A 223 9.13 -4.77 -17.61
CA ALA A 223 8.32 -5.37 -18.66
C ALA A 223 6.91 -5.78 -18.18
N TRP A 224 6.80 -6.37 -16.99
CA TRP A 224 5.50 -6.74 -16.43
C TRP A 224 4.66 -5.49 -16.07
N MET A 225 5.27 -4.50 -15.41
CA MET A 225 4.59 -3.23 -15.08
C MET A 225 4.10 -2.52 -16.35
N GLN A 226 4.86 -2.58 -17.43
CA GLN A 226 4.47 -2.02 -18.73
C GLN A 226 3.27 -2.76 -19.35
N VAL A 227 3.25 -4.09 -19.29
CA VAL A 227 2.14 -4.89 -19.83
C VAL A 227 0.85 -4.60 -19.08
N VAL A 228 0.89 -4.58 -17.74
CA VAL A 228 -0.30 -4.28 -16.92
C VAL A 228 -0.78 -2.84 -17.18
N ALA A 229 0.13 -1.86 -17.25
CA ALA A 229 -0.23 -0.49 -17.56
C ALA A 229 -0.84 -0.34 -18.96
N GLN A 230 -0.32 -1.09 -19.94
CA GLN A 230 -0.84 -1.10 -21.31
C GLN A 230 -2.23 -1.74 -21.40
N GLU A 231 -2.48 -2.80 -20.64
CA GLU A 231 -3.79 -3.48 -20.57
C GLU A 231 -4.86 -2.58 -19.94
N ASN A 232 -4.50 -1.86 -18.87
CA ASN A 232 -5.40 -0.93 -18.19
C ASN A 232 -5.81 0.26 -19.06
N ASN A 233 -4.92 0.68 -19.97
CA ASN A 233 -5.12 1.76 -20.93
C ASN A 233 -5.73 3.05 -20.33
N LEU A 234 -5.36 3.38 -19.08
CA LEU A 234 -5.65 4.65 -18.44
C LEU A 234 -4.53 5.65 -18.71
N SER A 235 -4.74 6.91 -18.32
CA SER A 235 -3.68 7.94 -18.38
C SER A 235 -2.40 7.39 -17.73
N GLU A 236 -2.52 6.88 -16.50
CA GLU A 236 -1.40 6.32 -15.76
C GLU A 236 -1.79 5.09 -14.92
N THR A 237 -0.85 4.16 -14.81
CA THR A 237 -0.84 3.11 -13.78
C THR A 237 0.33 3.37 -12.83
N ALA A 238 0.04 3.54 -11.55
CA ALA A 238 1.00 3.78 -10.50
C ALA A 238 1.20 2.51 -9.65
N TYR A 239 2.45 2.10 -9.46
CA TYR A 239 2.84 1.00 -8.59
C TYR A 239 3.45 1.57 -7.32
N VAL A 240 2.96 1.15 -6.16
CA VAL A 240 3.35 1.70 -4.86
C VAL A 240 3.70 0.61 -3.86
N ALA A 241 4.77 0.79 -3.09
CA ALA A 241 5.16 -0.14 -2.03
C ALA A 241 5.80 0.58 -0.84
N PRO A 242 5.63 0.08 0.40
CA PRO A 242 6.24 0.70 1.58
C PRO A 242 7.76 0.56 1.56
N THR A 243 8.45 1.46 2.27
CA THR A 243 9.86 1.31 2.65
C THR A 243 9.97 0.86 4.11
N SER A 244 11.20 0.86 4.65
CA SER A 244 11.42 0.64 6.08
C SER A 244 10.88 1.80 6.95
N ASN A 245 10.68 2.99 6.38
CA ASN A 245 10.06 4.11 7.07
C ASN A 245 8.52 4.05 6.87
N PRO A 246 7.71 3.98 7.94
CA PRO A 246 6.25 3.84 7.83
C PRO A 246 5.51 4.94 7.05
N SER A 247 6.08 6.14 6.93
CA SER A 247 5.50 7.26 6.18
C SER A 247 6.07 7.41 4.76
N THR A 248 6.99 6.53 4.35
CA THR A 248 7.68 6.63 3.07
C THR A 248 7.36 5.44 2.18
N TYR A 249 7.06 5.72 0.92
CA TYR A 249 6.65 4.73 -0.07
C TYR A 249 7.45 4.89 -1.36
N ARG A 250 7.82 3.80 -2.00
CA ARG A 250 8.35 3.80 -3.36
C ARG A 250 7.19 3.91 -4.34
N LEU A 251 7.33 4.78 -5.33
CA LEU A 251 6.30 5.06 -6.31
C LEU A 251 6.87 5.13 -7.73
N ARG A 252 6.21 4.45 -8.66
CA ARG A 252 6.54 4.43 -10.08
C ARG A 252 5.27 4.61 -10.90
N TRP A 253 5.36 5.32 -12.01
CA TRP A 253 4.22 5.60 -12.89
C TRP A 253 4.52 5.13 -14.30
N PHE A 254 3.53 4.52 -14.93
CA PHE A 254 3.60 4.06 -16.30
C PHE A 254 2.40 4.57 -17.07
N THR A 255 2.65 5.14 -18.25
CA THR A 255 1.60 5.58 -19.18
C THR A 255 1.65 4.70 -20.43
N PRO A 256 0.51 4.25 -20.99
CA PRO A 256 0.47 3.55 -22.26
C PRO A 256 1.21 4.33 -23.35
N GLY A 257 2.11 3.68 -24.08
CA GLY A 257 2.77 4.33 -25.20
C GLY A 257 1.78 4.52 -26.34
N GLN A 258 1.88 5.64 -27.05
CA GLN A 258 1.12 5.85 -28.29
C GLN A 258 2.07 6.05 -29.48
N CYS A 259 1.82 5.31 -30.57
CA CYS A 259 2.49 5.54 -31.85
C CYS A 259 1.95 6.85 -32.41
N SER A 260 2.65 7.96 -32.21
CA SER A 260 2.47 9.09 -33.11
C SER A 260 3.06 8.68 -34.47
N SER A 261 2.26 8.81 -35.52
CA SER A 261 2.49 8.26 -36.86
C SER A 261 3.67 8.87 -37.64
N ARG A 262 4.66 9.48 -36.99
CA ARG A 262 5.92 9.92 -37.62
C ARG A 262 7.09 9.79 -36.65
N ALA A 263 7.87 8.73 -36.87
CA ALA A 263 9.33 8.70 -36.70
C ALA A 263 9.92 9.64 -35.63
N SER A 264 9.59 9.43 -34.35
CA SER A 264 10.49 9.82 -33.27
C SER A 264 11.30 8.57 -32.89
N ARG A 265 12.64 8.69 -32.92
CA ARG A 265 13.59 7.62 -32.56
C ARG A 265 13.55 7.24 -31.07
N SER A 266 12.47 7.60 -30.36
CA SER A 266 12.27 7.35 -28.92
C SER A 266 11.08 6.43 -28.63
N CYS A 267 10.36 5.92 -29.63
CA CYS A 267 9.35 4.90 -29.42
C CYS A 267 10.07 3.56 -29.14
N SER A 268 9.98 3.07 -27.90
CA SER A 268 10.43 1.73 -27.51
C SER A 268 9.46 0.68 -28.03
N CYS A 269 9.40 0.52 -29.35
CA CYS A 269 8.69 -0.57 -29.99
C CYS A 269 9.48 -1.86 -29.71
N SER A 270 8.91 -2.80 -28.97
CA SER A 270 9.51 -4.13 -28.78
C SER A 270 8.80 -5.14 -29.66
N VAL A 271 9.59 -6.01 -30.31
CA VAL A 271 9.08 -7.11 -31.11
C VAL A 271 8.80 -8.27 -30.17
N SER A 272 7.53 -8.70 -30.12
CA SER A 272 7.18 -9.94 -29.41
C SER A 272 7.76 -11.16 -30.12
N SER A 273 7.96 -12.26 -29.40
CA SER A 273 8.43 -13.55 -29.95
C SER A 273 7.54 -14.13 -31.06
N SER A 274 6.34 -13.57 -31.27
CA SER A 274 5.41 -13.88 -32.35
C SER A 274 5.49 -12.91 -33.54
N GLY A 275 6.44 -11.98 -33.57
CA GLY A 275 6.63 -11.03 -34.67
C GLY A 275 5.62 -9.87 -34.72
N ILE A 276 4.77 -9.73 -33.70
CA ILE A 276 3.79 -8.64 -33.59
C ILE A 276 4.43 -7.44 -32.89
N TRP A 277 4.35 -6.26 -33.52
CA TRP A 277 4.72 -4.98 -32.93
C TRP A 277 3.68 -4.56 -31.89
N ARG A 278 4.08 -4.45 -30.63
CA ARG A 278 3.26 -3.88 -29.56
C ARG A 278 3.91 -2.59 -29.06
N ILE A 279 3.09 -1.57 -28.89
CA ILE A 279 3.49 -0.36 -28.19
C ILE A 279 3.38 -0.69 -26.71
N LEU A 280 4.48 -0.57 -25.99
CA LEU A 280 4.52 -0.79 -24.56
C LEU A 280 4.28 0.52 -23.83
N ALA A 281 3.68 0.44 -22.64
CA ALA A 281 3.68 1.55 -21.71
C ALA A 281 5.13 1.98 -21.39
N MET A 282 5.31 3.26 -21.07
CA MET A 282 6.60 3.82 -20.66
C MET A 282 6.53 4.33 -19.24
N GLU A 283 7.62 4.13 -18.50
CA GLU A 283 7.77 4.76 -17.20
C GLU A 283 7.93 6.27 -17.36
N VAL A 284 7.17 7.05 -16.59
CA VAL A 284 7.26 8.52 -16.59
C VAL A 284 7.97 9.00 -15.33
N ASN A 285 8.74 10.08 -15.47
CA ASN A 285 9.58 10.58 -14.38
C ASN A 285 8.75 11.11 -13.19
N LEU A 286 7.57 11.67 -13.45
CA LEU A 286 6.68 12.24 -12.45
C LEU A 286 5.26 12.34 -13.02
N CYS A 287 4.26 11.98 -12.22
CA CYS A 287 2.86 12.19 -12.55
C CYS A 287 2.08 12.71 -11.33
N GLY A 288 1.65 13.98 -11.37
CA GLY A 288 0.99 14.63 -10.23
C GLY A 288 -0.37 14.02 -9.86
N HIS A 289 -1.21 13.68 -10.84
CA HIS A 289 -2.52 13.10 -10.57
C HIS A 289 -2.39 11.63 -10.09
N GLY A 290 -1.44 10.87 -10.63
CA GLY A 290 -1.09 9.53 -10.16
C GLY A 290 -0.59 9.54 -8.71
N THR A 291 0.20 10.54 -8.31
CA THR A 291 0.60 10.73 -6.89
C THR A 291 -0.61 10.99 -5.99
N LEU A 292 -1.51 11.90 -6.39
CA LEU A 292 -2.71 12.23 -5.61
C LEU A 292 -3.64 11.02 -5.46
N ALA A 293 -3.86 10.29 -6.56
CA ALA A 293 -4.62 9.05 -6.56
C ALA A 293 -3.99 7.95 -5.69
N THR A 294 -2.66 7.83 -5.71
CA THR A 294 -1.93 6.91 -4.82
C THR A 294 -2.13 7.26 -3.36
N ALA A 295 -1.97 8.54 -2.99
CA ALA A 295 -2.17 9.01 -1.62
C ALA A 295 -3.61 8.74 -1.14
N LYS A 296 -4.61 8.98 -1.99
CA LYS A 296 -6.02 8.65 -1.73
C LYS A 296 -6.20 7.18 -1.35
N VAL A 297 -5.62 6.25 -2.11
CA VAL A 297 -5.67 4.81 -1.80
C VAL A 297 -4.99 4.49 -0.49
N LEU A 298 -3.78 5.01 -0.25
CA LEU A 298 -3.04 4.72 0.99
C LEU A 298 -3.79 5.19 2.25
N PHE A 299 -4.46 6.34 2.18
CA PHE A 299 -5.27 6.84 3.29
C PHE A 299 -6.62 6.12 3.44
N GLU A 300 -7.27 5.76 2.34
CA GLU A 300 -8.61 5.14 2.39
C GLU A 300 -8.57 3.67 2.81
N ASP A 301 -7.55 2.95 2.34
CA ASP A 301 -7.36 1.52 2.65
C ASP A 301 -6.60 1.31 3.98
N GLY A 302 -6.30 2.40 4.70
CA GLY A 302 -5.72 2.36 6.05
C GLY A 302 -4.25 1.95 6.08
N TYR A 303 -3.52 2.06 4.96
CA TYR A 303 -2.07 1.87 4.94
C TYR A 303 -1.35 2.93 5.77
N VAL A 304 -1.89 4.16 5.78
CA VAL A 304 -1.37 5.30 6.56
C VAL A 304 -2.53 6.08 7.19
N SER A 305 -2.30 6.69 8.35
CA SER A 305 -3.29 7.56 9.01
C SER A 305 -3.63 8.77 8.13
N LYS A 306 -4.91 9.16 8.09
CA LYS A 306 -5.41 10.31 7.31
C LYS A 306 -4.80 11.66 7.70
N SER A 307 -4.20 11.76 8.88
CA SER A 307 -3.55 12.98 9.38
C SER A 307 -2.04 13.02 9.11
N SER A 308 -1.48 11.96 8.50
CA SER A 308 -0.04 11.84 8.28
C SER A 308 0.38 12.47 6.95
N THR A 309 1.62 12.95 6.91
CA THR A 309 2.31 13.29 5.67
C THR A 309 2.89 12.01 5.05
N LEU A 310 2.81 11.90 3.72
CA LEU A 310 3.40 10.81 2.94
C LEU A 310 4.59 11.33 2.14
N ASP A 311 5.69 10.59 2.19
CA ASP A 311 6.86 10.82 1.35
C ASP A 311 6.94 9.74 0.27
N PHE A 312 7.16 10.13 -0.99
CA PHE A 312 7.33 9.19 -2.08
C PHE A 312 8.77 9.19 -2.61
N GLU A 313 9.44 8.05 -2.51
CA GLU A 313 10.69 7.75 -3.20
C GLU A 313 10.40 7.34 -4.64
N THR A 314 10.99 8.04 -5.61
CA THR A 314 10.78 7.75 -7.02
C THR A 314 12.12 7.51 -7.70
N ARG A 315 12.14 6.73 -8.80
CA ARG A 315 13.38 6.37 -9.53
C ARG A 315 14.16 7.60 -10.00
N TYR A 316 13.45 8.70 -10.23
CA TYR A 316 14.04 9.98 -10.55
C TYR A 316 14.05 10.81 -9.27
N VAL A 317 15.23 11.06 -8.71
CA VAL A 317 15.38 12.05 -7.65
C VAL A 317 15.12 13.43 -8.25
N LEU A 318 13.85 13.78 -8.46
CA LEU A 318 13.42 15.12 -8.19
C LEU A 318 12.95 15.11 -6.74
N LEU A 319 13.88 15.50 -5.86
CA LEU A 319 13.53 16.19 -4.65
C LEU A 319 12.36 17.13 -4.98
N LEU A 320 11.31 17.13 -4.17
CA LEU A 320 10.26 18.14 -4.22
C LEU A 320 10.90 19.52 -3.92
N CYS A 321 11.53 20.13 -4.93
CA CYS A 321 12.04 21.50 -5.00
C CYS A 321 12.73 21.72 -6.36
N LEU A 322 12.35 22.80 -7.07
CA LEU A 322 13.00 23.39 -8.25
C LEU A 322 12.86 22.65 -9.59
N VAL A 323 11.79 22.96 -10.33
CA VAL A 323 11.97 23.26 -11.77
C VAL A 323 12.30 24.75 -11.85
N LEU A 324 13.60 25.07 -11.85
CA LEU A 324 14.10 26.40 -12.12
C LEU A 324 13.50 26.93 -13.42
N CYS A 325 12.67 27.96 -13.31
CA CYS A 325 12.19 28.75 -14.43
C CYS A 325 13.35 29.63 -14.94
N GLN A 326 14.28 29.05 -15.71
CA GLN A 326 15.20 29.86 -16.50
C GLN A 326 14.42 30.56 -17.61
N ARG A 327 14.50 31.91 -17.64
CA ARG A 327 14.00 32.76 -18.73
C ARG A 327 14.59 32.29 -20.06
N ALA A 328 13.83 31.50 -20.81
CA ALA A 328 14.20 31.06 -22.15
C ALA A 328 14.07 32.23 -23.14
N ARG A 329 15.19 32.93 -23.40
CA ARG A 329 15.38 33.71 -24.62
C ARG A 329 15.72 32.73 -25.75
N SER A 330 14.67 32.21 -26.38
CA SER A 330 14.58 31.31 -27.54
C SER A 330 13.64 30.17 -27.18
N LEU A 331 12.50 30.05 -27.86
CA LEU A 331 11.56 28.95 -27.66
C LEU A 331 12.17 27.66 -28.22
N PRO A 332 12.64 26.70 -27.39
CA PRO A 332 12.94 25.37 -27.88
C PRO A 332 11.58 24.67 -28.11
N ARG A 333 11.57 23.66 -28.99
CA ARG A 333 10.41 22.80 -29.29
C ARG A 333 9.53 22.54 -28.04
N SER A 334 8.33 23.15 -27.99
CA SER A 334 7.43 23.08 -26.83
C SER A 334 6.92 21.67 -26.56
N ARG A 335 6.79 21.30 -25.27
CA ARG A 335 6.25 19.99 -24.82
C ARG A 335 4.73 19.88 -24.99
N GLY A 336 3.95 20.92 -24.68
CA GLY A 336 2.48 20.93 -24.84
C GLY A 336 1.92 22.36 -24.99
N LEU A 337 0.60 22.48 -25.22
CA LEU A 337 -0.14 23.74 -25.36
C LEU A 337 -1.11 23.90 -24.19
N MET A 338 -0.99 25.04 -23.50
CA MET A 338 -1.94 25.48 -22.46
C MET A 338 -2.79 26.61 -23.00
N VAL A 339 -4.11 26.51 -22.87
CA VAL A 339 -5.06 27.61 -23.14
C VAL A 339 -5.69 27.98 -21.82
N THR A 340 -5.73 29.27 -21.47
CA THR A 340 -6.26 29.73 -20.18
C THR A 340 -6.98 31.07 -20.31
N THR A 341 -7.98 31.29 -19.45
CA THR A 341 -8.68 32.57 -19.31
C THR A 341 -9.14 32.76 -17.87
N LYS A 342 -9.45 34.00 -17.50
CA LYS A 342 -9.99 34.33 -16.18
C LYS A 342 -11.32 33.60 -15.99
N GLY A 343 -11.57 33.11 -14.77
CA GLY A 343 -12.86 32.54 -14.42
C GLY A 343 -13.96 33.60 -14.52
N GLY A 344 -15.15 33.20 -14.95
CA GLY A 344 -16.30 34.11 -14.95
C GLY A 344 -16.70 34.46 -13.52
N ASP A 345 -17.24 35.65 -13.29
CA ASP A 345 -17.51 36.16 -11.94
C ASP A 345 -18.46 35.26 -11.12
N ALA A 346 -19.37 34.54 -11.79
CA ALA A 346 -20.30 33.58 -11.17
C ALA A 346 -19.76 32.13 -11.10
N SER A 347 -18.56 31.85 -11.62
CA SER A 347 -18.04 30.48 -11.76
C SER A 347 -17.45 29.90 -10.48
N GLY A 348 -17.16 30.74 -9.48
CA GLY A 348 -16.52 30.32 -8.23
C GLY A 348 -15.05 29.91 -8.36
N VAL A 349 -14.42 30.17 -9.52
CA VAL A 349 -13.00 29.87 -9.78
C VAL A 349 -12.27 31.11 -10.29
N ASP A 350 -10.97 31.21 -10.01
CA ASP A 350 -10.13 32.34 -10.41
C ASP A 350 -9.74 32.29 -11.88
N TYR A 351 -9.44 31.09 -12.39
CA TYR A 351 -9.13 30.87 -13.79
C TYR A 351 -9.51 29.46 -14.25
N VAL A 352 -9.65 29.33 -15.57
CA VAL A 352 -9.85 28.04 -16.23
C VAL A 352 -8.74 27.77 -17.23
N ASN A 353 -8.48 26.50 -17.52
CA ASN A 353 -7.53 26.10 -18.55
C ASN A 353 -7.94 24.83 -19.29
N ARG A 354 -7.25 24.57 -20.40
CA ARG A 354 -7.19 23.29 -21.11
C ARG A 354 -5.73 22.99 -21.45
N TYR A 355 -5.37 21.70 -21.53
CA TYR A 355 -4.01 21.24 -21.79
C TYR A 355 -3.99 20.21 -22.91
N PHE A 356 -3.15 20.43 -23.92
CA PHE A 356 -3.04 19.57 -25.10
C PHE A 356 -1.58 19.15 -25.30
N ASP A 357 -1.31 17.85 -25.43
CA ASP A 357 0.02 17.31 -25.76
C ASP A 357 -0.07 16.19 -26.81
N PRO A 358 -0.47 16.52 -28.05
CA PRO A 358 -0.57 15.52 -29.12
C PRO A 358 0.78 14.89 -29.48
N ARG A 359 1.92 15.48 -29.05
CA ARG A 359 3.25 14.91 -29.29
C ARG A 359 3.54 13.74 -28.35
N ALA A 360 3.00 13.76 -27.14
CA ALA A 360 2.97 12.63 -26.23
C ALA A 360 1.86 11.61 -26.57
N GLY A 361 1.08 11.84 -27.64
CA GLY A 361 -0.10 11.02 -27.98
C GLY A 361 -1.35 11.40 -27.18
N VAL A 362 -1.28 12.42 -26.32
CA VAL A 362 -2.43 12.86 -25.52
C VAL A 362 -3.08 14.06 -26.19
N ASN A 363 -4.14 13.83 -26.96
CA ASN A 363 -4.86 14.91 -27.65
C ASN A 363 -5.23 16.04 -26.69
N GLU A 364 -5.85 15.69 -25.56
CA GLU A 364 -6.15 16.59 -24.44
C GLU A 364 -6.05 15.79 -23.14
N ASP A 365 -5.32 16.31 -22.16
CA ASP A 365 -5.22 15.70 -20.83
C ASP A 365 -6.38 16.21 -19.96
N PRO A 366 -7.14 15.34 -19.26
CA PRO A 366 -8.27 15.76 -18.44
C PRO A 366 -7.95 16.84 -17.42
N VAL A 367 -6.92 16.60 -16.60
CA VAL A 367 -6.47 17.52 -15.55
C VAL A 367 -4.96 17.38 -15.35
N THR A 368 -4.22 18.44 -15.64
CA THR A 368 -2.75 18.41 -15.71
C THR A 368 -2.13 19.20 -14.56
N GLY A 369 -1.88 18.54 -13.43
CA GLY A 369 -1.32 19.22 -12.24
C GLY A 369 -0.05 20.03 -12.53
N SER A 370 0.90 19.47 -13.30
CA SER A 370 2.16 20.14 -13.64
C SER A 370 1.99 21.44 -14.43
N ALA A 371 0.89 21.60 -15.19
CA ALA A 371 0.59 22.84 -15.90
C ALA A 371 0.37 24.02 -14.93
N HIS A 372 -0.15 23.73 -13.73
CA HIS A 372 -0.41 24.74 -12.72
C HIS A 372 0.86 25.25 -12.01
N CYS A 373 1.99 24.57 -12.15
CA CYS A 373 3.28 25.13 -11.75
C CYS A 373 3.68 26.37 -12.59
N VAL A 374 3.10 26.53 -13.79
CA VAL A 374 3.28 27.69 -14.65
C VAL A 374 2.08 28.64 -14.58
N LEU A 375 0.85 28.09 -14.61
CA LEU A 375 -0.36 28.89 -14.63
C LEU A 375 -0.66 29.57 -13.29
N ALA A 376 -0.35 28.94 -12.16
CA ALA A 376 -0.66 29.53 -10.85
C ALA A 376 0.14 30.82 -10.59
N PRO A 377 1.48 30.86 -10.78
CA PRO A 377 2.23 32.11 -10.62
C PRO A 377 1.80 33.20 -11.61
N TYR A 378 1.47 32.82 -12.85
CA TYR A 378 0.96 33.75 -13.86
C TYR A 378 -0.35 34.43 -13.43
N TRP A 379 -1.34 33.65 -13.01
CA TRP A 379 -2.63 34.18 -12.56
C TRP A 379 -2.56 34.86 -11.19
N ALA A 380 -1.69 34.38 -10.29
CA ALA A 380 -1.43 35.01 -9.00
C ALA A 380 -0.97 36.47 -9.17
N ALA A 381 -0.06 36.72 -10.11
CA ALA A 381 0.43 38.05 -10.42
C ALA A 381 -0.66 38.95 -11.02
N ILE A 382 -1.48 38.43 -11.94
CA ILE A 382 -2.57 39.19 -12.58
C ILE A 382 -3.68 39.52 -11.58
N LEU A 383 -4.05 38.57 -10.74
CA LEU A 383 -5.18 38.69 -9.81
C LEU A 383 -4.78 39.26 -8.45
N SER A 384 -3.47 39.45 -8.21
CA SER A 384 -2.92 39.87 -6.91
C SER A 384 -3.36 38.95 -5.76
N LYS A 385 -3.26 37.63 -5.97
CA LYS A 385 -3.65 36.59 -5.01
C LYS A 385 -2.53 35.57 -4.81
N SER A 386 -2.38 35.04 -3.60
CA SER A 386 -1.48 33.92 -3.29
C SER A 386 -2.20 32.57 -3.20
N SER A 387 -3.53 32.58 -3.01
CA SER A 387 -4.39 31.40 -3.05
C SER A 387 -5.34 31.50 -4.24
N LEU A 388 -5.41 30.45 -5.04
CA LEU A 388 -6.20 30.41 -6.27
C LEU A 388 -6.99 29.10 -6.37
N VAL A 389 -8.18 29.19 -6.96
CA VAL A 389 -8.96 28.03 -7.39
C VAL A 389 -8.96 27.98 -8.90
N ALA A 390 -8.45 26.90 -9.47
CA ALA A 390 -8.43 26.67 -10.91
C ALA A 390 -9.38 25.54 -11.31
N ARG A 391 -9.97 25.63 -12.50
CA ARG A 391 -10.72 24.51 -13.11
C ARG A 391 -10.19 24.20 -14.50
N GLN A 392 -9.69 22.98 -14.70
CA GLN A 392 -9.36 22.50 -16.04
C GLN A 392 -10.65 22.01 -16.70
N VAL A 393 -11.07 22.69 -17.76
CA VAL A 393 -12.37 22.51 -18.43
C VAL A 393 -12.25 21.64 -19.68
N SER A 394 -11.79 20.41 -19.47
CA SER A 394 -11.72 19.36 -20.49
C SER A 394 -13.05 18.57 -20.57
N HIS A 395 -13.07 17.46 -21.33
CA HIS A 395 -14.19 16.52 -21.34
C HIS A 395 -14.44 15.86 -19.97
N ARG A 396 -13.42 15.77 -19.12
CA ARG A 396 -13.50 15.28 -17.73
C ARG A 396 -12.94 16.37 -16.80
N PRO A 397 -13.78 17.33 -16.40
CA PRO A 397 -13.30 18.53 -15.73
C PRO A 397 -12.73 18.21 -14.35
N GLY A 398 -11.85 19.07 -13.85
CA GLY A 398 -11.31 18.95 -12.50
C GLY A 398 -10.98 20.29 -11.89
N THR A 399 -10.99 20.33 -10.56
CA THR A 399 -10.74 21.54 -9.79
C THR A 399 -9.52 21.35 -8.89
N LEU A 400 -8.65 22.35 -8.92
CA LEU A 400 -7.44 22.39 -8.11
C LEU A 400 -7.46 23.64 -7.23
N ARG A 401 -7.07 23.49 -5.97
CA ARG A 401 -6.80 24.61 -5.06
C ARG A 401 -5.28 24.77 -4.99
N LEU A 402 -4.81 25.99 -5.17
CA LEU A 402 -3.41 26.29 -5.43
C LEU A 402 -2.93 27.32 -4.42
N GLN A 403 -1.75 27.10 -3.84
CA GLN A 403 -1.06 28.09 -3.02
C GLN A 403 0.27 28.43 -3.69
N VAL A 404 0.46 29.69 -4.04
CA VAL A 404 1.72 30.20 -4.58
C VAL A 404 2.54 30.77 -3.42
N ASP A 405 3.70 30.17 -3.19
CA ASP A 405 4.71 30.61 -2.24
C ASP A 405 5.90 31.15 -3.03
N THR A 406 5.98 32.48 -3.15
CA THR A 406 7.05 33.17 -3.87
C THR A 406 8.38 33.13 -3.13
N ASP A 407 8.36 33.00 -1.80
CA ASP A 407 9.57 33.02 -0.97
C ASP A 407 10.33 31.69 -1.11
N GLN A 408 9.59 30.59 -1.31
CA GLN A 408 10.15 29.26 -1.51
C GLN A 408 10.17 28.79 -2.98
N ASP A 409 9.84 29.67 -3.93
CA ASP A 409 9.70 29.38 -5.37
C ASP A 409 8.88 28.10 -5.62
N ARG A 410 7.70 28.03 -5.00
CA ARG A 410 6.89 26.82 -4.91
C ARG A 410 5.41 27.08 -5.18
N VAL A 411 4.77 26.12 -5.83
CA VAL A 411 3.31 26.03 -5.91
C VAL A 411 2.88 24.76 -5.18
N ILE A 412 1.99 24.89 -4.21
CA ILE A 412 1.34 23.77 -3.53
C ILE A 412 0.01 23.51 -4.23
N LEU A 413 -0.21 22.27 -4.64
CA LEU A 413 -1.43 21.83 -5.31
C LEU A 413 -2.24 20.97 -4.35
N HIS A 414 -3.51 21.29 -4.23
CA HIS A 414 -4.49 20.48 -3.52
C HIS A 414 -5.59 20.06 -4.50
N GLY A 415 -5.97 18.79 -4.41
CA GLY A 415 -7.05 18.21 -5.19
C GLY A 415 -7.77 17.15 -4.38
N ASP A 416 -9.03 16.96 -4.71
CA ASP A 416 -9.79 15.82 -4.21
C ASP A 416 -9.60 14.63 -5.16
N ALA A 417 -9.90 13.42 -4.69
CA ALA A 417 -9.86 12.23 -5.52
C ALA A 417 -10.95 11.26 -5.07
N VAL A 418 -11.47 10.46 -6.01
CA VAL A 418 -12.55 9.51 -5.77
C VAL A 418 -12.22 8.15 -6.35
N ILE A 419 -12.38 7.10 -5.54
CA ILE A 419 -12.19 5.72 -6.00
C ILE A 419 -13.39 5.32 -6.84
N THR A 420 -13.16 4.83 -8.06
CA THR A 420 -14.21 4.43 -9.00
C THR A 420 -14.39 2.94 -9.10
N MET A 421 -13.29 2.17 -9.05
CA MET A 421 -13.34 0.70 -9.18
C MET A 421 -12.23 0.02 -8.36
N ARG A 422 -12.50 -1.23 -7.97
CA ARG A 422 -11.53 -2.12 -7.33
C ARG A 422 -11.54 -3.47 -8.04
N GLY A 423 -10.36 -4.04 -8.23
CA GLY A 423 -10.17 -5.33 -8.84
C GLY A 423 -8.85 -5.96 -8.43
N VAL A 424 -8.47 -7.00 -9.16
CA VAL A 424 -7.21 -7.72 -9.00
C VAL A 424 -6.51 -7.88 -10.35
N VAL A 425 -5.18 -7.82 -10.34
CA VAL A 425 -4.34 -8.20 -11.49
C VAL A 425 -4.16 -9.72 -11.43
N VAL A 426 -4.49 -10.39 -12.54
CA VAL A 426 -4.47 -11.86 -12.68
C VAL A 426 -3.26 -12.33 -13.47
#